data_AF-A0A4D5XE50-F1
#
_entry.id   AF-A0A4D5XE50-F1
#
_cell.length_a   1.000
_cell.length_b   1.000
_cell.length_c   1.000
_cell.angle_alpha   90.00
_cell.angle_beta   90.00
_cell.angle_gamma   90.00
#
_symmetry.space_group_name_H-M   'P 1'
#
loop_
_entity.id
_entity.type
_entity.pdbx_description
1 polymer ?
#
loop_
_entity_poly.entity_id
_entity_poly.type
_entity_poly.pdbx_seq_one_letter_code
_entity_poly.pdbx_strand_id
1 'polypeptide(L)'
;LPKMQQSHFVKKYSVQFVNSVGKESAPFYFWDNKPHECSQTWQVVRSEFDQMMLNNAREHGVDAHEGVRVHDVLFEGDRAVGVRIKDDDGSFRDVHTKVVVDASGQNGLIMNRRNLRVWDPILNKGAIWTYWEGAYRDSGRDEGATLVIQNGN
;
A
#
# COMPACT_ATOMS: atom_id res chain seq x y z
N LEU A 1 5.37 14.94 -4.11
CA LEU A 1 6.66 14.50 -4.68
C LEU A 1 6.70 14.85 -6.17
N PRO A 2 7.63 15.71 -6.65
CA PRO A 2 7.72 16.06 -8.07
C PRO A 2 7.82 14.85 -9.00
N LYS A 3 8.61 13.83 -8.63
CA LYS A 3 8.74 12.56 -9.37
C LYS A 3 7.40 11.83 -9.55
N MET A 4 6.51 11.89 -8.55
CA MET A 4 5.17 11.31 -8.63
C MET A 4 4.27 12.11 -9.57
N GLN A 5 4.32 13.44 -9.51
CA GLN A 5 3.53 14.32 -10.37
C GLN A 5 3.92 14.20 -11.85
N GLN A 6 5.18 13.89 -12.13
CA GLN A 6 5.75 13.67 -13.46
C GLN A 6 5.76 12.19 -13.88
N SER A 7 5.26 11.29 -13.03
CA SER A 7 5.22 9.86 -13.34
C SER A 7 4.24 9.54 -14.47
N HIS A 8 4.42 8.39 -15.11
CA HIS A 8 3.51 7.89 -16.15
C HIS A 8 2.22 7.29 -15.56
N PHE A 9 2.07 7.27 -14.23
CA PHE A 9 0.89 6.69 -13.60
C PHE A 9 -0.36 7.47 -13.96
N VAL A 10 -1.43 6.72 -14.24
CA VAL A 10 -2.72 7.31 -14.61
C VAL A 10 -3.27 8.09 -13.42
N LYS A 11 -3.60 9.36 -13.64
CA LYS A 11 -4.19 10.23 -12.62
C LYS A 11 -5.62 9.78 -12.34
N LYS A 12 -5.95 9.60 -11.06
CA LYS A 12 -7.26 9.21 -10.58
C LYS A 12 -7.96 10.41 -9.96
N TYR A 13 -9.12 10.75 -10.50
CA TYR A 13 -9.93 11.88 -10.05
C TYR A 13 -11.26 11.47 -9.43
N SER A 14 -11.65 10.20 -9.59
CA SER A 14 -12.98 9.73 -9.20
C SER A 14 -13.01 8.23 -8.88
N VAL A 15 -14.15 7.82 -8.35
CA VAL A 15 -14.63 6.43 -8.28
C VAL A 15 -16.05 6.40 -8.83
N GLN A 16 -16.43 5.31 -9.48
CA GLN A 16 -17.78 5.10 -9.98
C GLN A 16 -18.24 3.68 -9.64
N PHE A 17 -19.54 3.54 -9.38
CA PHE A 17 -20.14 2.27 -8.99
C PHE A 17 -21.13 1.81 -10.05
N VAL A 18 -21.11 0.52 -10.33
CA VAL A 18 -22.07 -0.16 -11.20
C VAL A 18 -22.81 -1.18 -10.35
N ASN A 19 -24.13 -1.08 -10.30
CA ASN A 19 -24.95 -2.01 -9.52
C ASN A 19 -25.15 -3.35 -10.26
N SER A 20 -25.83 -4.30 -9.60
CA SER A 20 -26.07 -5.65 -10.12
C SER A 20 -26.88 -5.75 -11.42
N VAL A 21 -27.56 -4.66 -11.83
CA VAL A 21 -28.30 -4.59 -13.09
C VAL A 21 -27.57 -3.77 -14.17
N GLY A 22 -26.30 -3.44 -13.93
CA GLY A 22 -25.47 -2.69 -14.88
C GLY A 22 -25.71 -1.17 -14.88
N LYS A 23 -26.47 -0.63 -13.92
CA LYS A 23 -26.70 0.82 -13.84
C LYS A 23 -25.51 1.50 -13.16
N GLU A 24 -24.90 2.42 -13.89
CA GLU A 24 -23.85 3.31 -13.40
C GLU A 24 -24.38 4.40 -12.47
N SER A 25 -23.61 4.69 -11.42
CA SER A 25 -23.76 5.93 -10.64
C SER A 25 -23.20 7.12 -11.42
N ALA A 26 -23.59 8.34 -11.01
CA ALA A 26 -22.76 9.49 -11.34
C ALA A 26 -21.34 9.27 -10.76
N PRO A 27 -20.27 9.66 -11.45
CA PRO A 27 -18.92 9.59 -10.91
C PRO A 27 -18.79 10.45 -9.65
N PHE A 28 -18.17 9.90 -8.62
CA PHE A 28 -17.82 10.67 -7.43
C PHE A 28 -16.46 11.34 -7.65
N TYR A 29 -16.47 12.59 -8.11
CA TYR A 29 -15.24 13.37 -8.30
C TYR A 29 -14.72 13.91 -6.97
N PHE A 30 -13.43 13.68 -6.69
CA PHE A 30 -12.83 14.11 -5.44
C PHE A 30 -12.77 15.64 -5.30
N TRP A 31 -12.51 16.35 -6.39
CA TRP A 31 -12.42 17.82 -6.40
C TRP A 31 -13.73 18.51 -6.01
N ASP A 32 -14.87 17.95 -6.45
CA ASP A 32 -16.19 18.54 -6.21
C ASP A 32 -16.56 18.46 -4.72
N ASN A 33 -15.99 17.49 -4.01
CA ASN A 33 -16.16 17.32 -2.57
C ASN A 33 -15.13 18.13 -1.76
N LYS A 34 -13.93 18.32 -2.31
CA LYS A 34 -12.87 19.14 -1.71
C LYS A 34 -12.03 19.78 -2.82
N PRO A 35 -12.17 21.07 -3.11
CA PRO A 35 -11.43 21.73 -4.19
C PRO A 35 -10.00 22.06 -3.73
N HIS A 36 -9.16 21.04 -3.64
CA HIS A 36 -7.78 21.15 -3.16
C HIS A 36 -6.89 20.19 -3.96
N GLU A 37 -5.60 20.50 -4.10
CA GLU A 37 -4.63 19.66 -4.81
C GLU A 37 -4.55 18.21 -4.29
N CYS A 38 -4.93 17.98 -3.04
CA CYS A 38 -4.98 16.65 -2.43
C CYS A 38 -6.14 15.79 -2.96
N SER A 39 -7.06 16.37 -3.73
CA SER A 39 -8.23 15.70 -4.30
C SER A 39 -7.94 15.11 -5.67
N GLN A 40 -6.73 14.58 -5.79
CA GLN A 40 -6.23 13.81 -6.91
C GLN A 40 -5.29 12.75 -6.35
N THR A 41 -5.32 11.57 -6.95
CA THR A 41 -4.33 10.53 -6.69
C THR A 41 -3.94 9.83 -7.99
N TRP A 42 -3.34 8.65 -7.93
CA TRP A 42 -2.85 7.90 -9.08
C TRP A 42 -3.18 6.42 -8.97
N GLN A 43 -3.41 5.78 -10.11
CA GLN A 43 -3.39 4.33 -10.24
C GLN A 43 -1.94 3.90 -10.43
N VAL A 44 -1.37 3.24 -9.43
CA VAL A 44 0.08 2.94 -9.40
C VAL A 44 0.37 1.46 -9.57
N VAL A 45 1.48 1.16 -10.26
CA VAL A 45 2.14 -0.13 -10.17
C VAL A 45 2.96 -0.14 -8.89
N ARG A 46 2.61 -1.02 -7.95
CA ARG A 46 3.17 -1.00 -6.59
C ARG A 46 4.68 -1.21 -6.53
N SER A 47 5.24 -2.08 -7.36
CA SER A 47 6.70 -2.30 -7.40
C SER A 47 7.46 -1.00 -7.70
N GLU A 48 7.00 -0.25 -8.71
CA GLU A 48 7.62 1.00 -9.13
C GLU A 48 7.37 2.14 -8.13
N PHE A 49 6.15 2.23 -7.62
CA PHE A 49 5.79 3.24 -6.63
C PHE A 49 6.56 3.05 -5.31
N ASP A 50 6.59 1.81 -4.79
CA ASP A 50 7.28 1.50 -3.54
C ASP A 50 8.79 1.76 -3.67
N GLN A 51 9.41 1.40 -4.81
CA GLN A 51 10.81 1.73 -5.09
C GLN A 51 11.06 3.23 -5.16
N MET A 52 10.17 3.98 -5.83
CA MET A 52 10.27 5.45 -5.90
C MET A 52 10.24 6.07 -4.50
N MET A 53 9.35 5.58 -3.64
CA MET A 53 9.23 6.04 -2.26
C MET A 53 10.45 5.67 -1.41
N LEU A 54 10.99 4.46 -1.56
CA LEU A 54 12.19 4.01 -0.86
C LEU A 54 13.43 4.83 -1.26
N ASN A 55 13.60 5.08 -2.57
CA ASN A 55 14.67 5.91 -3.07
C ASN A 55 14.53 7.36 -2.63
N ASN A 56 13.31 7.90 -2.60
CA ASN A 56 13.07 9.22 -2.02
C ASN A 56 13.47 9.26 -0.54
N ALA A 57 13.18 8.22 0.24
CA ALA A 57 13.61 8.16 1.64
C ALA A 57 15.16 8.19 1.77
N ARG A 58 15.86 7.44 0.92
CA ARG A 58 17.33 7.47 0.85
C ARG A 58 17.89 8.86 0.54
N GLU A 59 17.29 9.55 -0.41
CA GLU A 59 17.66 10.94 -0.76
C GLU A 59 17.49 11.91 0.41
N HIS A 60 16.62 11.58 1.37
CA HIS A 60 16.40 12.36 2.60
C HIS A 60 17.19 11.80 3.80
N GLY A 61 18.19 10.94 3.57
CA GLY A 61 19.12 10.47 4.59
C GLY A 61 18.69 9.20 5.33
N VAL A 62 17.65 8.51 4.88
CA VAL A 62 17.28 7.20 5.44
C VAL A 62 18.27 6.13 4.95
N ASP A 63 18.89 5.42 5.90
CA ASP A 63 19.67 4.24 5.59
C ASP A 63 18.74 3.04 5.33
N ALA A 64 18.44 2.81 4.05
CA ALA A 64 17.49 1.79 3.61
C ALA A 64 18.21 0.58 3.01
N HIS A 65 18.00 -0.58 3.63
CA HIS A 65 18.57 -1.87 3.24
C HIS A 65 17.51 -2.75 2.57
N GLU A 66 17.82 -3.25 1.38
CA GLU A 66 17.00 -4.23 0.64
C GLU A 66 17.65 -5.61 0.75
N GLY A 67 16.90 -6.68 0.50
CA GLY A 67 17.38 -8.06 0.69
C GLY A 67 17.49 -8.50 2.17
N VAL A 68 17.44 -7.56 3.11
CA VAL A 68 17.57 -7.85 4.54
C VAL A 68 16.22 -8.22 5.16
N ARG A 69 16.11 -9.44 5.70
CA ARG A 69 14.90 -9.89 6.38
C ARG A 69 15.01 -9.72 7.89
N VAL A 70 14.12 -8.94 8.48
CA VAL A 70 13.92 -8.94 9.94
C VAL A 70 13.26 -10.26 10.37
N HIS A 71 13.91 -10.97 11.28
CA HIS A 71 13.45 -12.25 11.84
C HIS A 71 12.76 -12.08 13.19
N ASP A 72 13.25 -11.15 14.00
CA ASP A 72 12.72 -10.92 15.35
C ASP A 72 12.93 -9.49 15.83
N VAL A 73 12.17 -9.12 16.86
CA VAL A 73 12.39 -7.89 17.63
C VAL A 73 12.97 -8.26 18.99
N LEU A 74 14.05 -7.60 19.36
CA LEU A 74 14.75 -7.82 20.62
C LEU A 74 14.06 -6.99 21.71
N PHE A 75 13.81 -7.62 22.87
CA PHE A 75 13.15 -6.98 24.00
C PHE A 75 13.94 -7.13 25.29
N GLU A 76 13.97 -6.08 26.09
CA GLU A 76 14.35 -6.09 27.50
C GLU A 76 13.09 -5.77 28.32
N GLY A 77 12.51 -6.80 28.95
CA GLY A 77 11.16 -6.71 29.50
C GLY A 77 10.14 -6.34 28.42
N ASP A 78 9.46 -5.20 28.59
CA ASP A 78 8.48 -4.68 27.64
C ASP A 78 9.05 -3.66 26.63
N ARG A 79 10.33 -3.31 26.76
CA ARG A 79 10.97 -2.33 25.88
C ARG A 79 11.63 -3.03 24.69
N ALA A 80 11.27 -2.64 23.47
CA ALA A 80 12.02 -3.03 22.27
C ALA A 80 13.39 -2.33 22.26
N VAL A 81 14.46 -3.10 22.05
CA VAL A 81 15.85 -2.62 22.07
C VAL A 81 16.62 -2.90 20.78
N GLY A 82 15.98 -3.53 19.80
CA GLY A 82 16.64 -3.89 18.56
C GLY A 82 15.83 -4.82 17.69
N VAL A 83 16.45 -5.27 16.61
CA VAL A 83 15.94 -6.31 15.73
C VAL A 83 17.02 -7.33 15.44
N ARG A 84 16.62 -8.59 15.29
CA ARG A 84 17.46 -9.64 14.73
C ARG A 84 17.17 -9.75 13.25
N ILE A 85 18.18 -9.62 12.41
CA ILE A 85 18.07 -9.75 10.97
C ILE A 85 18.77 -11.02 10.49
N LYS A 86 18.30 -11.55 9.37
CA LYS A 86 18.93 -12.64 8.64
C LYS A 86 19.58 -12.06 7.39
N ASP A 87 20.89 -12.22 7.27
CA ASP A 87 21.64 -11.81 6.09
C ASP A 87 21.53 -12.88 4.98
N ASP A 88 21.97 -12.54 3.76
CA ASP A 88 21.81 -13.39 2.56
C ASP A 88 22.56 -14.73 2.65
N ASP A 89 23.64 -14.79 3.42
CA ASP A 89 24.41 -16.01 3.71
C ASP A 89 23.71 -16.95 4.72
N GLY A 90 22.57 -16.51 5.25
CA GLY A 90 21.76 -17.23 6.22
C GLY A 90 22.16 -17.02 7.68
N SER A 91 23.22 -16.24 7.94
CA SER A 91 23.63 -15.87 9.28
C SER A 91 22.66 -14.87 9.91
N PHE A 92 22.72 -14.77 11.24
CA PHE A 92 21.92 -13.83 12.00
C PHE A 92 22.81 -12.81 12.69
N ARG A 93 22.38 -11.55 12.68
CA ARG A 93 22.98 -10.49 13.48
C ARG A 93 21.94 -9.59 14.11
N ASP A 94 22.33 -8.98 15.22
CA ASP A 94 21.48 -8.10 16.00
C ASP A 94 21.80 -6.64 15.69
N VAL A 95 20.76 -5.84 15.45
CA VAL A 95 20.84 -4.39 15.22
C VAL A 95 20.10 -3.71 16.36
N HIS A 96 20.85 -3.02 17.22
CA HIS A 96 20.28 -2.34 18.38
C HIS A 96 19.73 -0.97 18.00
N THR A 97 18.56 -0.63 18.53
CA THR A 97 17.90 0.66 18.32
C THR A 97 17.05 1.05 19.53
N LYS A 98 16.76 2.35 19.65
CA LYS A 98 15.93 2.88 20.73
C LYS A 98 14.43 2.70 20.47
N VAL A 99 14.05 2.59 19.19
CA VAL A 99 12.65 2.51 18.73
C VAL A 99 12.58 1.58 17.54
N VAL A 100 11.57 0.71 17.54
CA VAL A 100 11.23 -0.18 16.43
C VAL A 100 9.82 0.14 15.96
N VAL A 101 9.64 0.33 14.66
CA VAL A 101 8.33 0.51 14.02
C VAL A 101 8.09 -0.70 13.13
N ASP A 102 7.01 -1.45 13.41
CA ASP A 102 6.62 -2.58 12.57
C ASP A 102 5.76 -2.10 11.39
N ALA A 103 6.42 -1.97 10.23
CA ALA A 103 5.79 -1.68 8.94
C ALA A 103 5.74 -2.91 8.03
N SER A 104 5.74 -4.14 8.58
CA SER A 104 5.77 -5.39 7.81
C SER A 104 4.45 -5.75 7.10
N GLY A 105 3.46 -4.86 7.14
CA GLY A 105 2.16 -5.05 6.49
C GLY A 105 1.41 -6.25 7.06
N GLN A 106 0.87 -7.10 6.18
CA GLN A 106 0.06 -8.26 6.59
C GLN A 106 0.83 -9.30 7.41
N ASN A 107 2.18 -9.33 7.30
CA ASN A 107 3.02 -10.24 8.07
C ASN A 107 3.00 -9.90 9.57
N GLY A 108 2.74 -8.64 9.95
CA GLY A 108 2.53 -8.18 11.33
C GLY A 108 3.48 -8.79 12.35
N LEU A 109 4.79 -8.63 12.18
CA LEU A 109 5.83 -9.29 12.99
C LEU A 109 5.60 -9.18 14.50
N ILE A 110 5.48 -7.95 15.02
CA ILE A 110 5.29 -7.70 16.46
C ILE A 110 3.91 -8.19 16.90
N MET A 111 2.88 -7.86 16.11
CA MET A 111 1.50 -8.24 16.41
C MET A 111 1.33 -9.75 16.57
N ASN A 112 1.93 -10.54 15.67
CA ASN A 112 1.87 -12.00 15.69
C ASN A 112 2.69 -12.57 16.85
N ARG A 113 3.91 -12.07 17.08
CA ARG A 113 4.78 -12.52 18.18
C ARG A 113 4.16 -12.30 19.56
N ARG A 114 3.40 -11.21 19.72
CA ARG A 114 2.73 -10.84 20.98
C ARG A 114 1.27 -11.30 21.05
N ASN A 115 0.78 -12.03 20.04
CA ASN A 115 -0.60 -12.51 19.95
C ASN A 115 -1.65 -11.39 20.12
N LEU A 116 -1.41 -10.24 19.49
CA LEU A 116 -2.23 -9.03 19.61
C LEU A 116 -3.31 -8.92 18.53
N ARG A 117 -3.37 -9.87 17.60
CA ARG A 117 -4.27 -9.78 16.44
C ARG A 117 -5.71 -10.03 16.87
N VAL A 118 -6.58 -9.05 16.63
CA VAL A 118 -8.03 -9.17 16.76
C VAL A 118 -8.63 -9.08 15.36
N TRP A 119 -9.41 -10.09 14.98
CA TRP A 119 -10.07 -10.13 13.69
C TRP A 119 -11.44 -9.47 13.78
N ASP A 120 -11.80 -8.69 12.75
CA ASP A 120 -13.15 -8.22 12.57
C ASP A 120 -14.00 -9.36 11.97
N PRO A 121 -15.03 -9.88 12.69
CA PRO A 121 -15.82 -11.01 12.23
C PRO A 121 -16.69 -10.68 11.00
N ILE A 122 -16.97 -9.41 10.72
CA ILE A 122 -17.83 -8.97 9.61
C ILE A 122 -17.02 -8.81 8.31
N LEU A 123 -15.71 -8.56 8.42
CA LEU A 123 -14.82 -8.31 7.28
C LEU A 123 -14.04 -9.55 6.81
N ASN A 124 -14.58 -10.75 7.05
CA ASN A 124 -14.01 -12.00 6.56
C ASN A 124 -14.31 -12.20 5.06
N LYS A 125 -13.59 -11.46 4.21
CA LYS A 125 -13.77 -11.43 2.75
C LYS A 125 -12.55 -12.02 2.03
N GLY A 126 -12.79 -12.74 0.95
CA GLY A 126 -11.75 -13.17 0.00
C GLY A 126 -11.64 -12.23 -1.19
N ALA A 127 -10.48 -12.21 -1.85
CA ALA A 127 -10.26 -11.46 -3.08
C ALA A 127 -9.56 -12.34 -4.13
N ILE A 128 -10.03 -12.26 -5.37
CA ILE A 128 -9.37 -12.82 -6.56
C ILE A 128 -9.08 -11.66 -7.48
N TRP A 129 -7.87 -11.59 -8.01
CA TRP A 129 -7.44 -10.48 -8.86
C TRP A 129 -6.47 -10.96 -9.94
N THR A 130 -6.43 -10.24 -11.05
CA THR A 130 -5.47 -10.43 -12.15
C THR A 130 -5.34 -9.12 -12.94
N TYR A 131 -4.40 -9.07 -13.87
CA TYR A 131 -4.25 -7.99 -14.84
C TYR A 131 -4.85 -8.37 -16.19
N TRP A 132 -5.37 -7.38 -16.90
CA TRP A 132 -5.92 -7.51 -18.25
C TRP A 132 -5.29 -6.47 -19.16
N GLU A 133 -5.10 -6.84 -20.43
CA GLU A 133 -4.62 -5.94 -21.49
C GLU A 133 -5.72 -5.73 -22.53
N GLY A 134 -5.78 -4.54 -23.15
CA GLY A 134 -6.77 -4.21 -24.18
C GLY A 134 -8.19 -3.95 -23.68
N ALA A 135 -8.38 -3.79 -22.36
CA ALA A 135 -9.67 -3.40 -21.80
C ALA A 135 -10.04 -1.96 -22.19
N TYR A 136 -11.34 -1.71 -22.40
CA TYR A 136 -11.86 -0.37 -22.63
C TYR A 136 -11.58 0.55 -21.45
N ARG A 137 -11.24 1.80 -21.74
CA ARG A 137 -11.08 2.89 -20.79
C ARG A 137 -11.84 4.09 -21.28
N ASP A 138 -12.49 4.80 -20.36
CA ASP A 138 -13.09 6.09 -20.67
C ASP A 138 -12.03 7.13 -21.03
N SER A 139 -12.49 8.27 -21.55
CA SER A 139 -11.62 9.35 -22.00
C SER A 139 -11.56 10.50 -21.01
N GLY A 140 -10.55 11.35 -21.15
CA GLY A 140 -10.42 12.57 -20.37
C GLY A 140 -10.25 12.31 -18.88
N ARG A 141 -11.11 12.91 -18.05
CA ARG A 141 -10.98 12.84 -16.59
C ARG A 141 -11.34 11.46 -16.02
N ASP A 142 -12.08 10.65 -16.77
CA ASP A 142 -12.60 9.36 -16.31
C ASP A 142 -11.71 8.17 -16.67
N GLU A 143 -10.67 8.38 -17.50
CA GLU A 143 -9.69 7.35 -17.89
C GLU A 143 -9.03 6.63 -16.69
N GLY A 144 -8.89 7.36 -15.57
CA GLY A 144 -8.31 6.85 -14.32
C GLY A 144 -9.32 6.47 -13.25
N ALA A 145 -10.62 6.51 -13.54
CA ALA A 145 -11.65 6.18 -12.56
C ALA A 145 -11.50 4.73 -12.08
N THR A 146 -11.67 4.50 -10.77
CA THR A 146 -11.87 3.13 -10.28
C THR A 146 -13.34 2.77 -10.47
N LEU A 147 -13.62 1.78 -11.30
CA LEU A 147 -14.95 1.19 -11.44
C LEU A 147 -15.12 0.07 -10.41
N VAL A 148 -16.19 0.13 -9.63
CA VAL A 148 -16.58 -0.91 -8.70
C VAL A 148 -17.89 -1.50 -9.18
N ILE A 149 -17.82 -2.73 -9.69
CA ILE A 149 -18.96 -3.43 -10.27
C ILE A 149 -19.45 -4.48 -9.27
N GLN A 150 -20.72 -4.36 -8.89
CA GLN A 150 -21.40 -5.41 -8.16
C GLN A 150 -22.03 -6.35 -9.18
N ASN A 151 -21.69 -7.64 -9.13
CA ASN A 151 -22.39 -8.65 -9.90
C ASN A 151 -23.66 -9.08 -9.15
N GLY A 152 -24.69 -9.51 -9.90
CA GLY A 152 -25.84 -10.20 -9.32
C GLY A 152 -25.38 -11.47 -8.60
N ASN A 153 -26.00 -11.75 -7.46
CA ASN A 153 -25.90 -13.06 -6.82
C ASN A 153 -26.68 -14.10 -7.62
#